data_AF-A0A1Q6DTQ1-F1
#
_entry.id   AF-A0A1Q6DTQ1-F1
#
_cell.length_a   1.000
_cell.length_b   1.000
_cell.length_c   1.000
_cell.angle_alpha   90.00
_cell.angle_beta   90.00
_cell.angle_gamma   90.00
#
_symmetry.space_group_name_H-M   'P 1'
#
loop_
_entity.id
_entity.type
_entity.pdbx_description
1 polymer ?
#
loop_
_entity_poly.entity_id
_entity_poly.type
_entity_poly.pdbx_seq_one_letter_code
_entity_poly.pdbx_strand_id
1 'polypeptide(L)'
;MVCFGLIRADDSEKLKKAIDSLDREIDVDLDKGPKRFNASRADDILTKVLDSPLKNECEYAALCKINEKASRAINIIQDTRPPAHIIILSQKHDVYDQVRNSYNKLRELNL
;
A
#
# COMPACT_ATOMS: atom_id res chain seq x y z
N MET A 1 -2.97 -16.43 -2.45
CA MET A 1 -2.41 -15.82 -1.22
C MET A 1 -2.68 -14.34 -1.30
N VAL A 2 -3.15 -13.72 -0.21
CA VAL A 2 -3.46 -12.28 -0.15
C VAL A 2 -2.21 -11.50 0.24
N CYS A 3 -1.94 -10.39 -0.44
CA CYS A 3 -0.95 -9.40 -0.05
C CYS A 3 -1.61 -8.03 0.21
N PHE A 4 -0.83 -7.08 0.71
CA PHE A 4 -1.29 -5.70 0.90
C PHE A 4 -0.41 -4.73 0.13
N GLY A 5 -1.03 -3.77 -0.53
CA GLY A 5 -0.35 -2.60 -1.08
C GLY A 5 -0.44 -1.45 -0.10
N LEU A 6 0.69 -1.05 0.49
CA LEU A 6 0.81 0.17 1.28
C LEU A 6 1.27 1.29 0.36
N ILE A 7 0.41 2.27 0.14
CA ILE A 7 0.64 3.38 -0.79
C ILE A 7 1.05 4.60 0.04
N ARG A 8 2.17 5.22 -0.33
CA ARG A 8 2.73 6.44 0.27
C ARG A 8 2.77 7.54 -0.78
N ALA A 9 2.18 8.69 -0.49
CA ALA A 9 2.17 9.86 -1.35
C ALA A 9 2.43 11.15 -0.57
N ASP A 10 3.06 12.12 -1.21
CA ASP A 10 3.28 13.48 -0.72
C ASP A 10 2.03 14.37 -0.89
N ASP A 11 1.10 14.00 -1.77
CA ASP A 11 -0.20 14.69 -1.91
C ASP A 11 -1.37 13.71 -2.13
N SER A 12 -2.59 14.20 -1.91
CA SER A 12 -3.82 13.40 -2.02
C SER A 12 -4.17 13.02 -3.46
N GLU A 13 -3.77 13.81 -4.46
CA GLU A 13 -4.05 13.55 -5.87
C GLU A 13 -3.21 12.38 -6.38
N LYS A 14 -1.93 12.30 -6.02
CA LYS A 14 -1.06 11.16 -6.31
C LYS A 14 -1.53 9.90 -5.60
N LEU A 15 -2.02 10.01 -4.35
CA LEU A 15 -2.60 8.87 -3.64
C LEU A 15 -3.80 8.31 -4.43
N LYS A 16 -4.72 9.19 -4.84
CA LYS A 16 -5.91 8.82 -5.62
C LYS A 16 -5.54 8.16 -6.94
N LYS A 17 -4.65 8.79 -7.73
CA LYS A 17 -4.18 8.25 -9.01
C LYS A 17 -3.50 6.89 -8.87
N ALA A 18 -2.73 6.67 -7.80
CA ALA A 18 -2.09 5.39 -7.56
C ALA A 18 -3.10 4.29 -7.17
N ILE A 19 -4.13 4.62 -6.39
CA ILE A 19 -5.23 3.70 -6.09
C ILE A 19 -5.98 3.33 -7.38
N ASP A 20 -6.36 4.32 -8.20
CA ASP A 20 -7.06 4.09 -9.47
C ASP A 20 -6.22 3.23 -10.44
N SER A 21 -4.90 3.43 -10.45
CA SER A 21 -3.98 2.62 -11.24
C SER A 21 -3.88 1.18 -10.72
N LEU A 22 -3.78 0.98 -9.40
CA LEU A 22 -3.77 -0.36 -8.82
C LEU A 22 -5.07 -1.10 -9.11
N ASP A 23 -6.20 -0.41 -9.03
CA ASP A 23 -7.51 -1.00 -9.25
C ASP A 23 -7.71 -1.48 -10.70
N ARG A 24 -7.23 -0.70 -11.67
CA ARG A 24 -7.31 -1.07 -13.09
C ARG A 24 -6.43 -2.25 -13.46
N GLU A 25 -5.27 -2.34 -12.83
CA GLU A 25 -4.18 -3.23 -13.26
C GLU A 25 -4.06 -4.49 -12.37
N ILE A 26 -4.64 -4.46 -11.16
CA ILE A 26 -4.55 -5.52 -10.16
C ILE A 26 -5.93 -5.79 -9.55
N ASP A 27 -6.26 -7.06 -9.33
CA ASP A 27 -7.48 -7.44 -8.59
C ASP A 27 -7.36 -7.04 -7.11
N VAL A 28 -7.90 -5.87 -6.78
CA VAL A 28 -8.00 -5.32 -5.42
C VAL A 28 -9.36 -5.70 -4.83
N ASP A 29 -9.38 -6.06 -3.54
CA ASP A 29 -10.63 -6.32 -2.81
C ASP A 29 -11.39 -4.99 -2.55
N LEU A 30 -12.02 -4.47 -3.61
CA LEU A 30 -12.74 -3.20 -3.60
C LEU A 30 -13.98 -3.22 -2.72
N ASP A 31 -14.60 -4.37 -2.48
CA ASP A 31 -15.71 -4.49 -1.52
C ASP A 31 -15.30 -4.02 -0.12
N LYS A 32 -14.01 -4.12 0.20
CA LYS A 32 -13.44 -3.54 1.42
C LYS A 32 -12.80 -2.17 1.20
N GLY A 33 -12.58 -1.77 -0.04
CA GLY A 33 -12.01 -0.50 -0.47
C GLY A 33 -10.60 -0.22 0.04
N PRO A 34 -9.92 0.81 -0.51
CA PRO A 34 -8.73 1.35 0.11
C PRO A 34 -9.05 1.84 1.53
N LYS A 35 -8.21 1.48 2.50
CA LYS A 35 -8.34 1.93 3.89
C LYS A 35 -7.38 3.07 4.19
N ARG A 36 -7.84 4.07 4.93
CA ARG A 36 -6.98 5.17 5.40
C ARG A 36 -5.88 4.61 6.31
N PHE A 37 -4.64 4.97 6.03
CA PHE A 37 -3.49 4.57 6.83
C PHE A 37 -2.77 5.80 7.40
N ASN A 38 -2.08 5.62 8.53
CA ASN A 38 -1.30 6.69 9.13
C ASN A 38 0.02 6.85 8.36
N ALA A 39 0.33 8.08 7.92
CA ALA A 39 1.50 8.39 7.11
C ALA A 39 2.83 8.05 7.82
N SER A 40 3.01 8.53 9.06
CA SER A 40 4.19 8.21 9.88
C SER A 40 4.35 6.69 10.09
N ARG A 41 3.26 5.96 10.31
CA ARG A 41 3.31 4.50 10.40
C ARG A 41 3.70 3.84 9.06
N ALA A 42 3.29 4.41 7.93
CA ALA A 42 3.68 3.90 6.62
C ALA A 42 5.18 4.09 6.36
N ASP A 43 5.70 5.22 6.81
CA ASP A 43 7.11 5.59 6.80
C ASP A 43 7.96 4.63 7.64
N ASP A 44 7.53 4.36 8.88
CA ASP A 44 8.16 3.36 9.76
C ASP A 44 8.21 1.96 9.12
N ILE A 45 7.12 1.56 8.47
CA ILE A 45 7.07 0.27 7.76
C ILE A 45 8.08 0.27 6.62
N LEU A 46 8.18 1.35 5.85
CA LEU A 46 9.12 1.39 4.75
C LEU A 46 10.57 1.28 5.23
N THR A 47 10.94 2.02 6.27
CA THR A 47 12.30 1.95 6.85
C THR A 47 12.64 0.54 7.29
N LYS A 48 11.70 -0.17 7.91
CA LYS A 48 11.90 -1.57 8.33
C LYS A 48 12.01 -2.54 7.15
N VAL A 49 11.24 -2.31 6.09
CA VAL A 49 11.24 -3.18 4.89
C VAL A 49 12.49 -2.95 4.05
N LEU A 50 12.97 -1.72 3.92
CA LEU A 50 14.15 -1.38 3.13
C LEU A 50 15.47 -1.43 3.91
N ASP A 51 15.42 -1.53 5.24
CA ASP A 51 16.57 -1.42 6.14
C ASP A 51 17.44 -0.17 5.83
N SER A 52 16.76 0.95 5.57
CA SER A 52 17.37 2.20 5.10
C SER A 52 16.62 3.40 5.64
N PRO A 53 17.31 4.53 5.95
CA PRO A 53 16.64 5.78 6.27
C PRO A 53 15.76 6.24 5.12
N LEU A 54 14.69 6.97 5.46
CA LEU A 54 13.81 7.60 4.48
C LEU A 54 14.53 8.77 3.82
N LYS A 55 14.35 8.88 2.51
CA LYS A 55 14.74 10.09 1.76
C LYS A 55 13.73 11.21 1.98
N ASN A 56 12.43 10.86 1.95
CA ASN A 56 11.31 11.76 2.16
C ASN A 56 10.19 11.05 2.94
N GLU A 57 9.54 11.79 3.82
CA GLU A 57 8.31 11.39 4.50
C GLU A 57 7.10 11.52 3.56
N CYS A 58 6.04 10.77 3.84
CA CYS A 58 4.77 10.92 3.12
C CYS A 58 3.77 11.76 3.93
N GLU A 59 2.87 12.46 3.25
CA GLU A 59 1.77 13.18 3.91
C GLU A 59 0.48 12.33 3.93
N TYR A 60 0.31 11.48 2.91
CA TYR A 60 -0.87 10.66 2.72
C TYR A 60 -0.50 9.18 2.57
N ALA A 61 -1.28 8.32 3.20
CA ALA A 61 -1.10 6.88 3.09
C ALA A 61 -2.43 6.12 3.03
N ALA A 62 -2.43 5.05 2.24
CA ALA A 62 -3.55 4.13 2.11
C ALA A 62 -3.06 2.68 2.13
N LEU A 63 -3.96 1.78 2.55
CA LEU A 63 -3.71 0.36 2.57
C LEU A 63 -4.79 -0.36 1.77
N CYS A 64 -4.38 -1.10 0.74
CA CYS A 64 -5.25 -1.88 -0.12
C CYS A 64 -4.99 -3.38 0.09
N LYS A 65 -6.05 -4.16 0.24
CA LYS A 65 -5.94 -5.62 0.21
C LYS A 65 -5.94 -6.09 -1.25
N ILE A 66 -4.88 -6.79 -1.64
CA ILE A 66 -4.66 -7.27 -3.00
C ILE A 66 -4.89 -8.77 -3.04
N ASN A 67 -5.80 -9.22 -3.91
CA ASN A 67 -6.18 -10.64 -4.05
C ASN A 67 -5.27 -11.42 -5.01
N GLU A 68 -4.01 -11.01 -5.10
CA GLU A 68 -3.03 -11.55 -6.05
C GLU A 68 -1.72 -11.93 -5.34
N LYS A 69 -0.92 -12.80 -5.98
CA LYS A 69 0.42 -13.14 -5.50
C LYS A 69 1.31 -11.88 -5.47
N ALA A 70 2.05 -11.71 -4.38
CA ALA A 70 2.94 -10.57 -4.18
C ALA A 70 3.92 -10.35 -5.35
N SER A 71 4.48 -11.43 -5.93
CA SER A 71 5.38 -11.33 -7.09
C SER A 71 4.71 -10.72 -8.32
N ARG A 72 3.44 -11.08 -8.57
CA ARG A 72 2.69 -10.53 -9.70
C ARG A 72 2.30 -9.07 -9.43
N ALA A 73 1.87 -8.75 -8.20
CA ALA A 73 1.60 -7.37 -7.82
C ALA A 73 2.84 -6.46 -7.97
N ILE A 74 4.02 -6.94 -7.56
CA ILE A 74 5.29 -6.22 -7.74
C ILE A 74 5.57 -5.96 -9.21
N ASN A 75 5.46 -6.98 -10.07
CA ASN A 75 5.73 -6.81 -11.51
C ASN A 75 4.80 -5.76 -12.13
N ILE A 76 3.49 -5.82 -11.83
CA ILE A 76 2.51 -4.87 -12.36
C ILE A 76 2.83 -3.43 -11.91
N ILE A 77 3.20 -3.23 -10.64
CA ILE A 77 3.59 -1.91 -10.13
C ILE A 77 4.86 -1.41 -10.82
N GLN A 78 5.84 -2.28 -11.06
CA GLN A 78 7.07 -1.92 -11.76
C GLN A 78 6.82 -1.50 -13.21
N ASP A 79 5.90 -2.17 -13.90
CA ASP A 79 5.55 -1.88 -15.30
C ASP A 79 4.74 -0.59 -15.43
N THR A 80 3.80 -0.36 -14.52
CA THR A 80 2.86 0.77 -14.55
C THR A 80 3.46 2.08 -14.03
N ARG A 81 4.53 2.00 -13.24
CA ARG A 81 5.23 3.16 -12.63
C ARG A 81 4.27 4.18 -12.01
N PRO A 82 3.45 3.77 -11.03
CA PRO A 82 2.47 4.65 -10.42
C PRO A 82 3.15 5.88 -9.78
N PRO A 83 2.44 7.02 -9.71
CA PRO A 83 3.02 8.29 -9.24
C PRO A 83 3.31 8.31 -7.74
N ALA A 84 2.84 7.31 -6.98
CA ALA A 84 3.06 7.15 -5.55
C ALA A 84 3.98 5.95 -5.27
N HIS A 85 4.65 5.95 -4.11
CA HIS A 85 5.47 4.83 -3.71
C HIS A 85 4.61 3.71 -3.11
N ILE A 86 4.60 2.54 -3.74
CA ILE A 86 3.77 1.40 -3.32
C ILE A 86 4.67 0.28 -2.81
N ILE A 87 4.39 -0.17 -1.58
CA ILE A 87 5.11 -1.24 -0.90
C ILE A 87 4.21 -2.46 -0.84
N ILE A 88 4.68 -3.58 -1.38
CA ILE A 88 3.94 -4.85 -1.33
C ILE A 88 4.33 -5.63 -0.08
N LEU A 89 3.40 -5.71 0.87
CA LEU A 89 3.53 -6.48 2.10
C LEU A 89 2.93 -7.87 1.92
N SER A 90 3.75 -8.88 2.18
CA SER A 90 3.37 -10.30 2.15
C SER A 90 3.91 -11.00 3.40
N GLN A 91 3.50 -12.26 3.63
CA GLN A 91 3.93 -13.09 4.77
C GLN A 91 5.45 -13.19 4.97
N LYS A 92 6.25 -12.81 3.96
CA LYS A 92 7.72 -12.73 4.07
C LYS A 92 8.22 -11.55 4.93
N HIS A 93 7.35 -10.59 5.25
CA HIS A 93 7.71 -9.41 6.03
C HIS A 93 7.15 -9.56 7.46
N ASP A 94 7.98 -9.28 8.46
CA ASP A 94 7.60 -9.39 9.88
C ASP A 94 6.39 -8.52 10.26
N VAL A 95 6.21 -7.41 9.54
CA VAL A 95 5.10 -6.47 9.75
C VAL A 95 3.76 -6.97 9.17
N TYR A 96 3.75 -8.05 8.38
CA TYR A 96 2.57 -8.51 7.66
C TYR A 96 1.40 -8.84 8.58
N ASP A 97 1.64 -9.62 9.63
CA ASP A 97 0.56 -10.02 10.55
C ASP A 97 0.00 -8.82 11.32
N GLN A 98 0.85 -7.85 11.67
CA GLN A 98 0.41 -6.60 12.31
C GLN A 98 -0.53 -5.80 11.38
N VAL A 99 -0.14 -5.68 10.11
CA VAL A 99 -0.95 -5.00 9.08
C VAL A 99 -2.27 -5.74 8.87
N ARG A 100 -2.22 -7.05 8.65
CA ARG A 100 -3.39 -7.92 8.46
C ARG A 100 -4.39 -7.83 9.61
N ASN A 101 -3.91 -7.89 10.85
CA ASN A 101 -4.76 -7.83 12.05
C ASN A 101 -5.40 -6.45 12.24
N SER A 102 -4.75 -5.39 11.76
CA SER A 102 -5.29 -4.03 11.83
C SER A 102 -6.25 -3.69 10.69
N TYR A 103 -6.16 -4.35 9.53
CA TYR A 103 -6.87 -3.98 8.31
C TYR A 103 -8.39 -3.80 8.50
N ASN A 104 -9.06 -4.76 9.14
CA ASN A 104 -10.51 -4.71 9.35
C ASN A 104 -10.94 -3.62 10.37
N LYS A 105 -10.00 -3.06 11.13
CA LYS A 105 -10.26 -1.97 12.09
C LYS A 105 -10.03 -0.59 11.47
N LEU A 106 -9.44 -0.52 10.28
CA LEU A 106 -9.18 0.73 9.60
C LEU A 106 -10.47 1.27 8.95
N ARG A 107 -10.56 2.60 8.91
CA ARG A 107 -11.65 3.29 8.24
C ARG A 107 -11.43 3.28 6.73
N GLU A 108 -12.54 3.27 5.99
CA GLU A 108 -12.52 3.49 4.55
C GLU A 108 -11.89 4.84 4.22
N LEU A 109 -11.14 4.85 3.13
CA LEU A 109 -10.57 6.06 2.60
C LEU A 109 -11.62 6.74 1.73
N ASN A 110 -12.09 7.91 2.17
CA ASN A 110 -12.92 8.80 1.36
C ASN A 110 -12.00 9.86 0.73
N LEU A 111 -11.78 9.79 -0.59
CA LEU A 111 -10.94 10.70 -1.38
C LEU A 111 -11.77 11.55 -2.34
#